data_AF-A0A2A5KVW6-F1
#
_entry.id   AF-A0A2A5KVW6-F1
#
_cell.length_a   1.000
_cell.length_b   1.000
_cell.length_c   1.000
_cell.angle_alpha   90.00
_cell.angle_beta   90.00
_cell.angle_gamma   90.00
#
_symmetry.space_group_name_H-M   'P 1'
#
loop_
_entity.id
_entity.type
_entity.pdbx_description
1 polymer ?
#
loop_
_entity_poly.entity_id
_entity_poly.type
_entity_poly.pdbx_seq_one_letter_code
_entity_poly.pdbx_strand_id
1 'polypeptide(L)'
;MMGILDSIKLGAGAVGGLLTGLMLYHLYAIAIGYPSAAREARAGYVLVAEKTAAEARAEEMERQRNAAAQATEEHRKRLVAAEASEQAAKDTLENEILGYERILSEKNRACAVTAADRDWLLRH
;
A
#
# COMPACT_ATOMS: atom_id res chain seq x y z
N MET A 1 -33.01 38.02 71.55
CA MET A 1 -32.65 36.60 71.73
C MET A 1 -33.26 35.85 70.55
N MET A 2 -32.47 35.24 69.67
CA MET A 2 -32.98 34.52 68.50
C MET A 2 -33.82 33.33 69.00
N GLY A 3 -35.12 33.32 68.69
CA GLY A 3 -36.03 32.28 69.15
C GLY A 3 -35.76 30.95 68.44
N ILE A 4 -36.17 29.84 69.07
CA ILE A 4 -36.05 28.47 68.49
C ILE A 4 -36.68 28.38 67.09
N LEU A 5 -37.72 29.18 66.83
CA LEU A 5 -38.37 29.28 65.52
C LEU A 5 -37.50 29.94 64.44
N ASP A 6 -36.64 30.90 64.80
CA ASP A 6 -35.76 31.58 63.84
C ASP A 6 -34.58 30.68 63.44
N SER A 7 -34.05 29.89 64.37
CA SER A 7 -33.01 28.90 64.09
C SER A 7 -33.53 27.73 63.23
N ILE A 8 -34.78 27.31 63.41
CA ILE A 8 -35.42 26.30 62.54
C ILE A 8 -35.61 26.86 61.12
N LYS A 9 -36.07 28.10 60.96
CA LYS A 9 -36.23 28.74 59.64
C LYS A 9 -34.90 28.93 58.93
N LEU A 10 -33.86 29.36 59.63
CA LEU A 10 -32.53 29.53 59.08
C LEU A 10 -31.93 28.18 58.63
N GLY A 11 -32.10 27.14 59.45
CA GLY A 11 -31.69 25.76 59.12
C GLY A 11 -32.45 25.20 57.92
N ALA A 12 -33.76 25.41 57.85
CA ALA A 12 -34.59 24.98 56.72
C ALA A 12 -34.22 25.70 55.42
N GLY A 13 -33.94 27.01 55.46
CA GLY A 13 -33.47 27.77 54.31
C GLY A 13 -32.08 27.34 53.83
N ALA A 14 -31.15 27.08 54.75
CA ALA A 14 -29.82 26.59 54.43
C ALA A 14 -29.84 25.19 53.79
N VAL A 15 -30.64 24.27 54.35
CA VAL A 15 -30.82 22.91 53.79
C VAL A 15 -31.54 22.96 52.44
N GLY A 16 -32.59 23.78 52.32
CA GLY A 16 -33.29 23.98 51.04
C GLY A 16 -32.40 24.54 49.94
N GLY A 17 -31.54 25.51 50.27
CA GLY A 17 -30.56 26.08 49.34
C GLY A 17 -29.50 25.05 48.91
N LEU A 18 -28.99 24.25 49.86
CA LEU A 18 -27.99 23.21 49.58
C LEU A 18 -28.56 22.08 48.70
N LEU A 19 -29.81 21.66 48.96
CA LEU A 19 -30.51 20.68 48.14
C LEU A 19 -30.78 21.19 46.72
N THR A 20 -31.18 22.46 46.59
CA THR A 20 -31.41 23.08 45.28
C THR A 20 -30.09 23.21 44.50
N GLY A 21 -29.00 23.60 45.16
CA GLY A 21 -27.66 23.65 44.56
C GLY A 21 -27.17 22.28 44.09
N LEU A 22 -27.36 21.23 44.89
CA LEU A 22 -27.04 19.85 44.51
C LEU A 22 -27.88 19.36 43.33
N MET A 23 -29.18 19.68 43.31
CA MET A 23 -30.07 19.34 42.19
C MET A 23 -29.63 20.03 40.90
N LEU A 24 -29.33 21.33 40.94
CA LEU A 24 -28.85 22.07 39.77
C LEU A 24 -27.49 21.55 39.27
N TYR A 25 -26.59 21.19 40.18
CA TYR A 25 -25.31 20.56 39.83
C TYR A 25 -25.51 19.20 39.15
N HIS A 26 -26.40 18.35 39.65
CA HIS A 26 -26.71 17.07 39.01
C HIS A 26 -27.38 17.24 37.65
N LEU A 27 -28.30 18.20 37.51
CA LEU A 27 -28.90 18.55 36.21
C LEU A 27 -27.83 19.01 35.21
N TYR A 28 -26.88 19.84 35.62
CA TYR A 28 -25.76 20.27 34.79
C TYR A 28 -24.85 19.09 34.40
N ALA A 29 -24.49 18.23 35.37
CA ALA A 29 -23.66 17.06 35.13
C ALA A 29 -24.32 16.09 34.13
N ILE A 30 -25.63 15.85 34.26
CA ILE A 30 -26.40 14.97 33.36
C ILE A 30 -26.59 15.58 31.98
N ALA A 31 -26.97 16.86 31.91
CA ALA A 31 -27.28 17.51 30.64
C ALA A 31 -26.03 17.82 29.81
N ILE A 32 -24.91 18.16 30.46
CA ILE A 32 -23.73 18.73 29.78
C ILE A 32 -22.47 17.90 30.07
N GLY A 33 -22.14 17.66 31.35
CA GLY A 33 -20.85 17.08 31.74
C GLY A 33 -20.63 15.63 31.31
N TYR A 34 -21.54 14.71 31.65
CA TYR A 34 -21.46 13.32 31.23
C TYR A 34 -21.49 13.14 29.70
N PRO A 35 -22.37 13.82 28.93
CA PRO A 35 -22.35 13.69 27.47
C PRO A 35 -21.15 14.38 26.80
N SER A 36 -20.52 15.41 27.39
CA SER A 36 -19.26 15.96 26.86
C SER A 36 -18.09 15.00 27.09
N ALA A 37 -17.97 14.45 28.30
CA ALA A 37 -16.93 13.46 28.64
C ALA A 37 -17.06 12.18 27.78
N ALA A 38 -18.29 11.70 27.56
CA ALA A 38 -18.53 10.55 26.68
C ALA A 38 -18.16 10.84 25.21
N ARG A 39 -18.36 12.07 24.73
CA ARG A 39 -17.95 12.48 23.37
C ARG A 39 -16.44 12.56 23.24
N GLU A 40 -15.76 13.14 24.23
CA GLU A 40 -14.30 13.24 24.26
C GLU A 40 -13.65 11.85 24.30
N ALA A 41 -14.15 10.94 25.14
CA ALA A 41 -13.67 9.56 25.18
C ALA A 41 -13.83 8.85 23.83
N ARG A 42 -14.99 9.00 23.17
CA ARG A 42 -15.21 8.45 21.82
C ARG A 42 -14.26 9.04 20.78
N ALA A 43 -14.01 10.34 20.84
CA ALA A 43 -13.05 11.00 19.95
C ALA A 43 -11.65 10.43 20.13
N GLY A 44 -11.21 10.19 21.38
CA GLY A 44 -9.96 9.51 21.68
C GLY A 44 -9.88 8.10 21.07
N TYR A 45 -10.94 7.30 21.18
CA TYR A 45 -10.99 5.97 20.55
C TYR A 45 -10.95 6.03 19.02
N VAL A 46 -11.63 7.01 18.41
CA VAL A 46 -11.58 7.23 16.96
C VAL A 46 -10.17 7.57 16.51
N LEU A 47 -9.47 8.47 17.22
CA LEU A 47 -8.08 8.82 16.90
C LEU A 47 -7.14 7.61 16.98
N VAL A 48 -7.30 6.76 18.01
CA VAL A 48 -6.52 5.53 18.12
C VAL A 48 -6.84 4.58 16.96
N ALA A 49 -8.11 4.40 16.63
CA ALA A 49 -8.53 3.54 15.53
C ALA A 49 -8.01 4.04 14.17
N GLU A 50 -8.07 5.35 13.91
CA GLU A 50 -7.52 5.96 12.70
C GLU A 50 -6.01 5.80 12.61
N LYS A 51 -5.29 5.99 13.72
CA LYS A 51 -3.85 5.77 13.80
C LYS A 51 -3.50 4.32 13.48
N THR A 52 -4.15 3.35 14.12
CA THR A 52 -3.90 1.93 13.87
C THR A 52 -4.24 1.54 12.43
N ALA A 53 -5.31 2.09 11.87
CA ALA A 53 -5.66 1.86 10.47
C ALA A 53 -4.63 2.46 9.50
N ALA A 54 -4.08 3.64 9.80
CA ALA A 54 -3.03 4.26 9.02
C ALA A 54 -1.71 3.46 9.09
N GLU A 55 -1.33 2.99 10.28
CA GLU A 55 -0.15 2.13 10.49
C GLU A 55 -0.28 0.80 9.73
N ALA A 56 -1.44 0.13 9.82
CA ALA A 56 -1.70 -1.11 9.09
C ALA A 56 -1.64 -0.93 7.57
N ARG A 57 -2.15 0.21 7.05
CA ARG A 57 -2.03 0.55 5.62
C ARG A 57 -0.58 0.78 5.21
N ALA A 58 0.21 1.46 6.04
CA ALA A 58 1.63 1.70 5.76
C ALA A 58 2.42 0.37 5.70
N GLU A 59 2.17 -0.52 6.66
CA GLU A 59 2.80 -1.84 6.69
C GLU A 59 2.42 -2.70 5.47
N GLU A 60 1.14 -2.68 5.07
CA GLU A 60 0.69 -3.40 3.88
C GLU A 60 1.29 -2.82 2.59
N MET A 61 1.39 -1.50 2.47
CA MET A 61 2.06 -0.85 1.35
C MET A 61 3.55 -1.24 1.29
N GLU A 62 4.22 -1.35 2.44
CA GLU A 62 5.61 -1.79 2.49
C GLU A 62 5.75 -3.26 2.05
N ARG A 63 4.87 -4.15 2.52
CA ARG A 63 4.83 -5.54 2.05
C ARG A 63 4.67 -5.63 0.53
N GLN A 64 3.71 -4.89 -0.03
CA GLN A 64 3.47 -4.88 -1.47
C GLN A 64 4.64 -4.31 -2.25
N ARG A 65 5.27 -3.24 -1.76
CA ARG A 65 6.49 -2.68 -2.37
C ARG A 65 7.64 -3.68 -2.35
N ASN A 66 7.85 -4.39 -1.25
CA ASN A 66 8.90 -5.39 -1.13
C ASN A 66 8.64 -6.59 -2.07
N ALA A 67 7.39 -7.08 -2.14
CA ALA A 67 7.00 -8.14 -3.05
C ALA A 67 7.18 -7.72 -4.52
N ALA A 68 6.77 -6.49 -4.87
CA ALA A 68 6.97 -5.94 -6.21
C ALA A 68 8.46 -5.81 -6.56
N ALA A 69 9.28 -5.30 -5.64
CA ALA A 69 10.73 -5.19 -5.85
C ALA A 69 11.37 -6.56 -6.11
N GLN A 70 11.01 -7.59 -5.32
CA GLN A 70 11.50 -8.95 -5.52
C GLN A 70 11.09 -9.53 -6.88
N ALA A 71 9.82 -9.38 -7.26
CA ALA A 71 9.32 -9.83 -8.55
C ALA A 71 10.04 -9.13 -9.71
N THR A 72 10.23 -7.80 -9.64
CA THR A 72 10.94 -7.06 -10.68
C THR A 72 12.40 -7.48 -10.81
N GLU A 73 13.08 -7.75 -9.69
CA GLU A 73 14.48 -8.18 -9.70
C GLU A 73 14.61 -9.61 -10.25
N GLU A 74 13.68 -10.51 -9.94
CA GLU A 74 13.65 -11.84 -10.53
C GLU A 74 13.36 -11.77 -12.04
N HIS A 75 12.39 -10.97 -12.47
CA HIS A 75 12.12 -10.75 -13.88
C HIS A 75 13.33 -10.18 -14.62
N ARG A 76 14.03 -9.21 -14.03
CA ARG A 76 15.27 -8.64 -14.59
C ARG A 76 16.34 -9.71 -14.76
N LYS A 77 16.55 -10.57 -13.76
CA LYS A 77 17.52 -11.69 -13.84
C LYS A 77 17.14 -12.67 -14.96
N ARG A 78 15.87 -13.04 -15.06
CA ARG A 78 15.38 -13.93 -16.11
C ARG A 78 15.54 -13.33 -17.50
N LEU A 79 15.30 -12.03 -17.66
CA LEU A 79 15.48 -11.31 -18.91
C LEU A 79 16.95 -11.29 -19.34
N VAL A 80 17.86 -10.92 -18.43
CA VAL A 80 19.31 -10.94 -18.72
C VAL A 80 19.79 -12.35 -19.09
N ALA A 81 19.30 -13.39 -18.42
CA ALA A 81 19.65 -14.77 -18.75
C ALA A 81 19.11 -15.20 -20.11
N ALA A 82 17.90 -14.77 -20.49
CA ALA A 82 17.31 -15.04 -21.79
C ALA A 82 18.02 -14.28 -22.91
N GLU A 83 18.40 -13.02 -22.70
CA GLU A 83 19.19 -12.25 -23.66
C GLU A 83 20.57 -12.87 -23.88
N ALA A 84 21.22 -13.32 -22.81
CA ALA A 84 22.52 -14.00 -22.90
C ALA A 84 22.42 -15.34 -23.66
N SER A 85 21.35 -16.12 -23.45
CA SER A 85 21.15 -17.37 -24.19
C SER A 85 20.80 -17.13 -25.66
N GLU A 86 19.99 -16.11 -25.96
CA GLU A 86 19.68 -15.70 -27.32
C GLU A 86 20.95 -15.25 -28.06
N GLN A 87 21.79 -14.43 -27.40
CA GLN A 87 23.05 -13.97 -28.00
C GLN A 87 24.00 -15.15 -28.25
N ALA A 88 24.17 -16.06 -27.29
CA ALA A 88 25.00 -17.26 -27.48
C ALA A 88 24.49 -18.16 -28.62
N ALA A 89 23.17 -18.27 -28.78
CA ALA A 89 22.57 -19.01 -29.89
C ALA A 89 22.82 -18.31 -31.24
N LYS A 90 22.71 -16.97 -31.30
CA LYS A 90 23.05 -16.18 -32.49
C LYS A 90 24.53 -16.32 -32.85
N ASP A 91 25.43 -16.15 -31.90
CA ASP A 91 26.87 -16.28 -32.12
C ASP A 91 27.23 -17.68 -32.63
N THR A 92 26.57 -18.72 -32.09
CA THR A 92 26.75 -20.11 -32.57
C THR A 92 26.26 -20.25 -34.01
N LEU A 93 25.08 -19.74 -34.33
CA LEU A 93 24.50 -19.77 -35.68
C LEU A 93 25.40 -19.02 -36.68
N GLU A 94 25.91 -17.84 -36.32
CA GLU A 94 26.81 -17.06 -37.17
C GLU A 94 28.12 -17.83 -37.44
N ASN A 95 28.70 -18.47 -36.43
CA ASN A 95 29.88 -19.30 -36.60
C ASN A 95 29.61 -20.52 -37.52
N GLU A 96 28.45 -21.16 -37.38
CA GLU A 96 28.04 -22.26 -38.25
C GLU A 96 27.86 -21.79 -39.70
N ILE A 97 27.22 -20.63 -39.91
CA ILE A 97 27.06 -20.02 -41.25
C ILE A 97 28.43 -19.77 -41.88
N LEU A 98 29.35 -19.10 -41.16
CA LEU A 98 30.70 -18.84 -41.66
C LEU A 98 31.45 -20.14 -41.98
N GLY A 99 31.28 -21.17 -41.16
CA GLY A 99 31.84 -22.50 -41.42
C GLY A 99 31.29 -23.12 -42.71
N TYR A 100 29.97 -23.07 -42.91
CA TYR A 100 29.33 -23.58 -44.13
C TYR A 100 29.72 -22.77 -45.37
N GLU A 101 29.77 -21.44 -45.28
CA GLU A 101 30.24 -20.57 -46.35
C GLU A 101 31.68 -20.90 -46.76
N ARG A 102 32.55 -21.18 -45.79
CA ARG A 102 33.92 -21.60 -46.07
C ARG A 102 33.95 -22.94 -46.82
N ILE A 103 33.25 -23.97 -46.34
CA ILE A 103 33.18 -25.29 -46.99
C ILE A 103 32.66 -25.17 -48.43
N LEU A 104 31.66 -24.31 -48.65
CA LEU A 104 31.09 -24.05 -49.96
C LEU A 104 32.11 -23.37 -50.89
N SER A 105 32.82 -22.36 -50.40
CA SER A 105 33.89 -21.67 -51.14
C SER A 105 35.03 -22.61 -51.54
N GLU A 106 35.46 -23.50 -50.63
CA GLU A 106 36.52 -24.49 -50.88
C GLU A 106 36.09 -25.50 -51.96
N LYS A 107 34.79 -25.79 -52.06
CA LYS A 107 34.20 -26.63 -53.09
C LYS A 107 33.87 -25.87 -54.39
N ASN A 108 34.26 -24.60 -54.53
CA ASN A 108 33.90 -23.72 -55.66
C ASN A 108 32.38 -23.65 -55.92
N ARG A 109 31.56 -23.88 -54.88
CA ARG A 109 30.11 -23.76 -54.93
C ARG A 109 29.73 -22.49 -54.19
N ALA A 110 29.33 -21.44 -54.88
CA ALA A 110 28.85 -20.24 -54.23
C ALA A 110 27.40 -20.43 -53.77
N CYS A 111 27.07 -20.02 -52.54
CA CYS A 111 25.68 -19.84 -52.07
C CYS A 111 25.03 -18.57 -52.67
N ALA A 112 25.40 -18.20 -53.89
CA ALA A 112 24.81 -17.06 -54.57
C ALA A 112 23.50 -17.50 -55.22
N VAL A 113 22.37 -16.96 -54.76
CA VAL A 113 21.12 -17.00 -55.51
C VAL A 113 21.42 -16.42 -56.88
N THR A 114 21.47 -17.28 -57.89
CA THR A 114 21.81 -16.85 -59.24
C THR A 114 20.66 -16.02 -59.80
N ALA A 115 20.91 -15.28 -60.88
CA ALA A 115 19.85 -14.56 -61.56
C ALA A 115 18.69 -15.50 -61.97
N ALA A 116 18.99 -16.76 -62.31
CA ALA A 116 18.00 -17.79 -62.64
C ALA A 116 17.18 -18.23 -61.42
N ASP A 117 17.82 -18.44 -60.26
CA ASP A 117 17.12 -18.81 -59.02
C ASP A 117 16.19 -17.68 -58.54
N ARG A 118 16.65 -16.42 -58.67
CA ARG A 118 15.85 -15.23 -58.34
C ARG A 118 14.65 -15.10 -59.28
N ASP A 119 14.85 -15.32 -60.58
CA ASP A 119 13.76 -15.29 -61.57
C ASP A 119 12.72 -16.40 -61.35
N TRP A 120 13.15 -17.57 -60.89
CA TRP A 120 12.22 -18.66 -60.55
C TRP A 120 11.36 -18.30 -59.33
N LEU A 121 11.97 -17.75 -58.28
CA LEU A 121 11.27 -17.30 -57.06
C LEU A 121 10.30 -16.14 -57.28
N LEU A 122 10.52 -15.29 -58.29
CA LEU A 122 9.67 -14.14 -58.58
C LEU A 122 8.50 -14.46 -59.52
N ARG A 123 8.53 -15.62 -60.19
CA ARG A 123 7.51 -16.05 -61.16
C ARG A 123 6.57 -17.15 -60.64
N HIS A 124 6.82 -17.67 -59.44
CA HIS A 124 5.99 -18.63 -58.72
C HIS A 124 5.62 -18.06 -57.34
#